data_AF-A0A4Y4KNS9-F1
#
_entry.id   AF-A0A4Y4KNS9-F1
#
_cell.length_a   1.000
_cell.length_b   1.000
_cell.length_c   1.000
_cell.angle_alpha   90.00
_cell.angle_beta   90.00
_cell.angle_gamma   90.00
#
_symmetry.space_group_name_H-M   'P 1'
#
loop_
_entity.id
_entity.type
_entity.pdbx_description
1 polymer ?
#
loop_
_entity_poly.entity_id
_entity_poly.type
_entity_poly.pdbx_seq_one_letter_code
_entity_poly.pdbx_strand_id
1 'polypeptide(L)' 'MKLTEWITTARPIDLPHPRSFTNGPEIDRSAVNAGLTLPYHNGRTEGVNTRTKRITRQMHGRPGFDLLRHRILLP' A
#
# COMPACT_ATOMS: atom_id res chain seq x y z
N MET A 1 -18.18 11.24 -5.69
CA MET A 1 -18.71 10.22 -4.76
C MET A 1 -17.80 10.15 -3.55
N LYS A 2 -18.34 10.28 -2.33
CA LYS A 2 -17.52 10.29 -1.10
C LYS A 2 -17.19 8.85 -0.68
N LEU A 3 -16.06 8.63 -0.01
CA LEU A 3 -15.61 7.28 0.38
C LEU A 3 -16.67 6.49 1.16
N THR A 4 -17.37 7.14 2.10
CA THR A 4 -18.44 6.51 2.89
C THR A 4 -19.63 6.09 2.03
N GLU A 5 -20.02 6.95 1.09
CA GLU A 5 -21.09 6.66 0.12
C GLU A 5 -20.74 5.47 -0.77
N TRP A 6 -19.48 5.38 -1.20
CA TRP A 6 -18.98 4.23 -1.93
C TRP A 6 -19.03 2.93 -1.12
N ILE A 7 -18.53 2.95 0.12
CA ILE A 7 -18.52 1.74 0.96
C ILE A 7 -19.96 1.28 1.24
N THR A 8 -20.88 2.21 1.48
CA THR A 8 -22.29 1.92 1.73
C THR A 8 -22.97 1.28 0.53
N THR A 9 -22.65 1.74 -0.68
CA THR A 9 -23.21 1.20 -1.93
C THR A 9 -22.54 -0.11 -2.36
N ALA A 10 -21.25 -0.30 -2.07
CA ALA A 10 -20.50 -1.50 -2.45
C ALA A 10 -20.76 -2.71 -1.55
N ARG A 11 -21.04 -2.50 -0.25
CA ARG A 11 -21.26 -3.57 0.73
C ARG A 11 -22.46 -4.49 0.43
N PRO A 12 -23.64 -4.00 -0.01
CA PRO A 12 -24.79 -4.85 -0.32
C PRO A 12 -24.67 -5.56 -1.67
N ILE A 13 -23.72 -5.16 -2.54
CA ILE A 13 -23.48 -5.85 -3.81
C ILE A 13 -22.93 -7.24 -3.46
N ASP A 14 -23.62 -8.30 -3.89
CA ASP A 14 -23.27 -9.68 -3.52
C ASP A 14 -22.03 -10.24 -4.25
N LEU A 15 -20.99 -9.42 -4.33
CA LEU A 15 -19.71 -9.78 -4.91
C LEU A 15 -18.68 -9.95 -3.78
N PRO A 16 -17.99 -11.10 -3.70
CA PRO A 16 -17.09 -11.40 -2.59
C PRO A 16 -15.88 -10.44 -2.52
N HIS A 17 -15.37 -9.97 -3.66
CA HIS A 17 -14.18 -9.11 -3.70
C HIS A 17 -14.46 -7.65 -3.27
N PRO A 18 -15.50 -6.96 -3.76
CA PRO A 18 -15.86 -5.62 -3.27
C PRO A 18 -16.19 -5.62 -1.77
N ARG A 19 -16.92 -6.64 -1.30
CA ARG A 19 -17.26 -6.75 0.12
C ARG A 19 -16.04 -6.86 1.01
N SER A 20 -15.12 -7.78 0.69
CA SER A 20 -13.90 -7.96 1.49
C SER A 20 -13.02 -6.72 1.45
N PHE A 21 -12.96 -6.04 0.30
CA PHE A 21 -12.22 -4.78 0.16
C PHE A 21 -12.75 -3.70 1.09
N THR A 22 -14.08 -3.55 1.24
CA THR A 22 -14.66 -2.50 2.10
C THR A 22 -14.24 -2.60 3.57
N ASN A 23 -13.81 -3.78 4.04
CA ASN A 23 -13.39 -3.96 5.42
C ASN A 23 -12.06 -3.25 5.73
N GLY A 24 -11.12 -3.23 4.79
CA GLY A 24 -9.81 -2.60 4.99
C GLY A 24 -9.91 -1.11 5.32
N PRO A 25 -10.58 -0.30 4.47
CA PRO A 25 -10.79 1.12 4.74
C PRO A 25 -11.61 1.43 5.99
N GLU A 26 -12.45 0.51 6.46
CA GLU A 26 -13.18 0.66 7.72
C GLU A 26 -12.28 0.43 8.93
N ILE A 27 -11.44 -0.61 8.88
CA ILE A 27 -10.48 -0.93 9.94
C ILE A 27 -9.51 0.25 10.14
N ASP A 28 -9.04 0.86 9.05
CA ASP A 28 -8.06 1.95 9.09
C ASP A 28 -8.67 3.32 8.74
N ARG A 29 -9.92 3.55 9.16
CA ARG A 29 -10.72 4.71 8.77
C ARG A 29 -10.02 6.05 9.02
N SER A 30 -9.31 6.19 10.14
CA SER A 30 -8.58 7.41 10.47
C SER A 30 -7.45 7.69 9.49
N ALA A 31 -6.65 6.68 9.13
CA ALA A 31 -5.54 6.87 8.21
C ALA A 31 -6.05 7.11 6.77
N VAL A 32 -7.11 6.41 6.36
CA VAL A 32 -7.72 6.63 5.05
C VAL A 32 -8.31 8.03 4.93
N ASN A 33 -9.01 8.52 5.97
CA ASN A 33 -9.50 9.89 5.99
C ASN A 33 -8.34 10.89 5.92
N ALA A 34 -7.30 10.71 6.73
CA ALA A 34 -6.11 11.56 6.70
C ALA A 34 -5.44 11.58 5.32
N GLY A 35 -5.32 10.42 4.65
CA GLY A 35 -4.75 10.31 3.30
C GLY A 35 -5.60 10.96 2.21
N LEU A 36 -6.90 11.17 2.45
CA LEU A 36 -7.80 11.86 1.51
C LEU A 36 -7.92 13.37 1.79
N THR A 37 -7.69 13.82 3.03
CA THR A 37 -7.93 15.21 3.43
C THR A 37 -6.65 16.03 3.59
N LEU A 38 -5.53 15.39 3.94
CA LEU A 38 -4.27 16.08 4.18
C LEU A 38 -3.45 16.20 2.87
N PRO A 39 -2.59 17.22 2.74
CA PRO A 39 -1.74 17.39 1.56
C PRO A 39 -0.54 16.41 1.52
N TYR A 40 -0.44 15.50 2.50
CA TYR A 40 0.66 14.56 2.61
C TYR A 40 0.44 13.34 1.73
N HIS A 41 1.52 12.82 1.13
CA HIS A 41 1.48 11.64 0.27
C HIS A 41 2.64 10.70 0.61
N ASN A 42 2.44 9.39 0.45
CA ASN A 42 3.45 8.38 0.78
C ASN A 42 4.48 8.13 -0.35
N GLY A 43 4.54 9.00 -1.37
CA GLY A 43 5.27 8.74 -2.61
C GLY A 43 6.76 8.48 -2.43
N ARG A 44 7.42 9.22 -1.52
CA ARG A 44 8.84 8.99 -1.20
C ARG A 44 9.08 7.60 -0.61
N THR A 45 8.24 7.19 0.33
CA THR A 45 8.31 5.86 0.97
C THR A 45 8.03 4.76 -0.04
N GLU A 46 7.00 4.93 -0.88
CA GLU A 46 6.67 3.98 -1.94
C GLU A 46 7.79 3.86 -2.98
N GLY A 47 8.49 4.96 -3.28
CA GLY A 47 9.67 4.95 -4.15
C GLY A 47 10.80 4.11 -3.58
N VAL A 48 11.11 4.27 -2.29
CA VAL A 48 12.12 3.44 -1.58
C VAL A 48 11.70 1.97 -1.55
N ASN A 49 10.42 1.68 -1.25
CA ASN A 49 9.87 0.32 -1.29
C ASN A 49 9.99 -0.30 -2.68
N THR A 50 9.68 0.46 -3.72
CA THR A 50 9.75 0.02 -5.12
C THR A 50 11.20 -0.27 -5.53
N ARG A 51 12.15 0.60 -5.20
CA ARG A 51 13.58 0.38 -5.44
C ARG A 51 14.06 -0.89 -4.72
N THR A 52 13.69 -1.07 -3.45
CA THR A 52 14.06 -2.24 -2.64
C THR A 52 13.50 -3.54 -3.22
N LYS A 53 12.22 -3.55 -3.58
CA LYS A 53 11.55 -4.69 -4.25
C LYS A 53 12.21 -5.01 -5.60
N ARG A 54 12.59 -3.98 -6.37
CA ARG A 54 13.30 -4.15 -7.64
C ARG A 54 14.66 -4.84 -7.46
N ILE A 55 15.48 -4.36 -6.54
CA ILE A 55 16.80 -4.98 -6.23
C ILE A 55 16.60 -6.43 -5.79
N THR A 56 15.66 -6.68 -4.90
CA THR A 56 15.34 -8.03 -4.41
C THR A 56 14.91 -8.98 -5.55
N ARG A 57 14.10 -8.49 -6.50
CA ARG A 57 13.67 -9.26 -7.69
C ARG A 57 14.81 -9.54 -8.66
N GLN A 58 15.74 -8.61 -8.85
CA GLN A 58 16.97 -8.83 -9.63
C GLN A 58 17.85 -9.93 -9.03
N MET A 59 17.67 -10.22 -7.74
CA MET A 59 18.40 -11.23 -6.98
C MET A 59 17.57 -12.50 -6.74
N HIS A 60 16.54 -12.74 -7.56
CA HIS A 60 15.66 -13.91 -7.47
C HIS A 60 14.98 -14.09 -6.09
N GLY A 61 14.76 -13.00 -5.36
CA GLY A 61 14.05 -13.02 -4.08
C GLY A 61 14.83 -13.64 -2.91
N ARG A 62 16.13 -13.91 -3.08
CA ARG A 62 16.97 -14.52 -2.03
C ARG A 62 18.17 -13.66 -1.57
N PRO A 63 18.06 -12.31 -1.46
CA PRO A 63 19.14 -11.55 -0.87
C PRO A 63 19.16 -11.74 0.65
N GLY A 64 20.32 -12.09 1.21
CA GLY A 64 20.57 -11.87 2.64
C GLY A 64 20.61 -10.37 2.97
N PHE A 65 20.44 -10.02 4.25
CA PHE A 65 20.40 -8.63 4.70
C PHE A 65 21.66 -7.84 4.29
N ASP A 66 22.85 -8.41 4.49
CA ASP A 66 24.12 -7.74 4.18
C ASP A 66 24.24 -7.38 2.70
N LEU A 67 23.84 -8.31 1.82
CA LEU A 67 23.89 -8.11 0.38
C LEU A 67 22.85 -7.09 -0.10
N LEU A 68 21.65 -7.10 0.50
CA LEU A 68 20.63 -6.09 0.25
C LEU A 68 21.10 -4.70 0.72
N ARG A 69 21.68 -4.63 1.93
CA ARG A 69 22.26 -3.41 2.50
C ARG A 69 23.34 -2.84 1.59
N HIS A 70 24.27 -3.68 1.12
CA HIS A 70 25.33 -3.27 0.21
C HIS A 70 24.76 -2.69 -1.09
N ARG A 71 23.77 -3.34 -1.70
CA ARG A 71 23.14 -2.87 -2.96
C ARG A 71 22.30 -1.60 -2.81
N ILE A 72 21.79 -1.31 -1.61
CA ILE A 72 20.92 -0.15 -1.36
C ILE A 72 21.73 1.08 -0.92
N LEU A 73 22.69 0.89 -0.01
CA LEU A 73 23.40 1.97 0.68
C LEU A 73 24.77 2.31 0.08
N LEU A 74 25.40 1.35 -0.62
CA LEU A 74 26.71 1.54 -1.26
C LEU A 74 26.49 1.54 -2.79
N PRO A 75 26.27 2.72 -3.41
CA PRO A 75 25.96 2.83 -4.84
C PRO A 75 27.07 2.29 -5.74
#